data_AF-A0A428P3L4-F1
#
_entry.id   AF-A0A428P3L4-F1
#
_cell.length_a   1.000
_cell.length_b   1.000
_cell.length_c   1.000
_cell.angle_alpha   90.00
_cell.angle_beta   90.00
_cell.angle_gamma   90.00
#
_symmetry.space_group_name_H-M   'P 1'
#
loop_
_entity.id
_entity.type
_entity.pdbx_description
1 polymer ?
#
loop_
_entity_poly.entity_id
_entity_poly.type
_entity_poly.pdbx_seq_one_letter_code
_entity_poly.pdbx_strand_id
1 'polypeptide(L)'
;MAENRDIAFCFRGWAYDTGKVDRPKRRVIRISRAHDCRRAKDILSLNDTTDAGLVISPKEEDIEGVDCGLLAVIVGELLPQAEVPNHKEFSKPVPLQSFDPAIHTFVETRPQTRLVVAIIRQQRCTLHLLHSKRRDGLCEATPLPGQQACNDRVVYY
;
A
#
# COMPACT_ATOMS: atom_id res chain seq x y z
N MET A 1 25.62 6.01 12.82
CA MET A 1 24.51 5.14 13.30
C MET A 1 23.56 4.99 12.14
N ALA A 2 23.33 3.79 11.64
CA ALA A 2 22.37 3.60 10.55
C ALA A 2 20.98 3.87 11.15
N GLU A 3 20.34 4.97 10.74
CA GLU A 3 18.95 5.21 11.11
C GLU A 3 18.13 4.05 10.58
N ASN A 4 17.35 3.40 11.45
CA ASN A 4 16.48 2.29 11.12
C ASN A 4 15.25 2.80 10.35
N ARG A 5 15.49 3.50 9.23
CA ARG A 5 14.47 4.07 8.37
C ARG A 5 13.98 2.98 7.43
N ASP A 6 12.74 2.58 7.61
CA ASP A 6 12.08 1.73 6.65
C ASP A 6 11.68 2.61 5.45
N ILE A 7 12.20 2.31 4.26
CA ILE A 7 11.95 3.12 3.05
C ILE A 7 10.96 2.39 2.15
N ALA A 8 9.99 3.12 1.60
CA ALA A 8 9.07 2.61 0.60
C ALA A 8 9.45 3.15 -0.79
N PHE A 9 9.17 2.38 -1.85
CA PHE A 9 9.60 2.71 -3.21
C PHE A 9 8.41 2.77 -4.16
N CYS A 10 8.31 3.81 -4.99
CA CYS A 10 7.32 3.80 -6.07
C CYS A 10 7.83 3.00 -7.29
N PHE A 11 6.97 2.76 -8.27
CA PHE A 11 7.34 2.03 -9.51
C PHE A 11 8.44 2.72 -10.34
N ARG A 12 8.70 4.02 -10.11
CA ARG A 12 9.81 4.75 -10.75
C ARG A 12 11.14 4.57 -10.02
N GLY A 13 11.14 3.89 -8.88
CA GLY A 13 12.32 3.63 -8.06
C GLY A 13 12.68 4.75 -7.09
N TRP A 14 11.85 5.79 -6.95
CA TRP A 14 12.07 6.81 -5.92
C TRP A 14 11.80 6.25 -4.53
N ALA A 15 12.68 6.60 -3.60
CA ALA A 15 12.54 6.28 -2.20
C ALA A 15 11.70 7.34 -1.49
N TYR A 16 10.77 6.90 -0.69
CA TYR A 16 9.95 7.72 0.19
C TYR A 16 10.27 7.37 1.63
N ASP A 17 10.60 8.38 2.42
CA ASP A 17 10.34 8.33 3.86
C ASP A 17 8.83 8.41 4.01
N THR A 18 8.19 7.49 4.72
CA THR A 18 6.77 7.66 5.13
C THR A 18 6.64 7.95 6.63
N GLY A 19 7.75 8.15 7.33
CA GLY A 19 7.80 8.36 8.78
C GLY A 19 7.41 7.13 9.61
N LYS A 20 7.20 5.97 8.97
CA LYS A 20 6.82 4.72 9.62
C LYS A 20 8.04 3.82 9.82
N VAL A 21 8.12 3.24 11.01
CA VAL A 21 9.07 2.18 11.37
C VAL A 21 8.33 0.84 11.47
N ASP A 22 9.05 -0.26 11.32
CA ASP A 22 8.54 -1.63 11.53
C ASP A 22 7.28 -1.97 10.72
N ARG A 23 7.23 -1.61 9.43
CA ARG A 23 6.06 -1.87 8.59
C ARG A 23 5.77 -3.38 8.50
N PRO A 24 4.49 -3.78 8.36
CA PRO A 24 4.11 -5.19 8.22
C PRO A 24 4.46 -5.72 6.81
N LYS A 25 5.75 -5.90 6.53
CA LYS A 25 6.25 -6.38 5.24
C LYS A 25 5.77 -7.80 4.96
N ARG A 26 5.20 -8.01 3.76
CA ARG A 26 4.79 -9.34 3.25
C ARG A 26 3.81 -10.09 4.17
N ARG A 27 3.08 -9.35 5.00
CA ARG A 27 2.13 -9.93 5.94
C ARG A 27 0.87 -10.36 5.20
N VAL A 28 0.46 -11.61 5.40
CA VAL A 28 -0.82 -12.14 4.91
C VAL A 28 -1.90 -11.84 5.93
N ILE A 29 -3.03 -11.33 5.46
CA ILE A 29 -4.20 -11.05 6.29
C ILE A 29 -5.46 -11.64 5.64
N ARG A 30 -6.44 -11.94 6.48
CA ARG A 30 -7.81 -12.21 6.10
C ARG A 30 -8.57 -10.89 5.92
N ILE A 31 -9.33 -10.80 4.83
CA ILE A 31 -10.26 -9.71 4.56
C ILE A 31 -11.71 -10.20 4.59
N SER A 32 -12.65 -9.30 4.87
CA SER A 32 -14.09 -9.62 4.86
C SER A 32 -14.57 -9.90 3.44
N ARG A 33 -14.18 -9.01 2.51
CA ARG A 33 -14.54 -9.09 1.10
C ARG A 33 -13.61 -8.25 0.24
N ALA A 34 -13.55 -8.61 -1.04
CA ALA A 34 -13.00 -7.79 -2.10
C ALA A 34 -14.14 -7.24 -2.98
N HIS A 35 -14.13 -5.94 -3.24
CA HIS A 35 -15.04 -5.31 -4.18
C HIS A 35 -14.57 -5.50 -5.63
N ASP A 36 -15.52 -5.39 -6.54
CA ASP A 36 -15.31 -5.47 -7.97
C ASP A 36 -14.90 -4.11 -8.57
N CYS A 37 -14.22 -4.15 -9.73
CA CYS A 37 -13.56 -2.98 -10.35
C CYS A 37 -14.51 -1.85 -10.78
N ARG A 38 -15.83 -2.09 -10.77
CA ARG A 38 -16.84 -1.09 -11.15
C ARG A 38 -16.79 0.18 -10.30
N ARG A 39 -16.25 0.12 -9.08
CA ARG A 39 -16.08 1.25 -8.16
C ARG A 39 -14.63 1.67 -7.94
N ALA A 40 -13.70 1.18 -8.77
CA ALA A 40 -12.28 1.45 -8.61
C ALA A 40 -11.91 2.94 -8.75
N LYS A 41 -12.75 3.78 -9.36
CA LYS A 41 -12.48 5.23 -9.46
C LYS A 41 -12.79 5.98 -8.16
N ASP A 42 -13.79 5.53 -7.41
CA ASP A 42 -14.28 6.22 -6.20
C ASP A 42 -13.41 5.92 -4.97
N ILE A 43 -12.52 4.93 -5.07
CA ILE A 43 -11.66 4.48 -3.97
C ILE A 43 -10.61 5.50 -3.55
N LEU A 44 -10.18 6.38 -4.45
CA LEU A 44 -9.21 7.43 -4.16
C LEU A 44 -9.80 8.51 -3.24
N SER A 45 -11.12 8.66 -3.22
CA SER A 45 -11.87 9.57 -2.34
C SER A 45 -12.42 8.92 -1.07
N LEU A 46 -12.30 7.60 -0.92
CA LEU A 46 -12.76 6.92 0.27
C LEU A 46 -11.91 7.35 1.47
N ASN A 47 -12.51 7.97 2.47
CA ASN A 47 -11.86 8.19 3.76
C ASN A 47 -11.98 6.90 4.57
N ASP A 48 -10.89 6.48 5.18
CA ASP A 48 -10.97 5.46 6.21
C ASP A 48 -11.47 6.09 7.51
N THR A 49 -12.57 5.58 8.03
CA THR A 49 -13.19 6.06 9.27
C THR A 49 -13.02 5.07 10.43
N THR A 50 -12.18 4.03 10.24
CA THR A 50 -12.14 2.85 11.11
C THR A 50 -10.73 2.30 11.35
N ASP A 51 -9.69 3.06 11.00
CA ASP A 51 -8.28 2.67 11.13
C ASP A 51 -7.95 1.33 10.44
N ALA A 52 -8.63 1.05 9.33
CA ALA A 52 -8.43 -0.10 8.48
C ALA A 52 -7.00 -0.15 7.93
N GLY A 53 -6.28 -1.20 8.30
CA GLY A 53 -4.87 -1.38 7.95
C GLY A 53 -3.88 -0.60 8.82
N LEU A 54 -4.33 0.25 9.75
CA LEU A 54 -3.43 0.84 10.76
C LEU A 54 -3.16 -0.15 11.90
N VAL A 55 -4.21 -0.84 12.35
CA VAL A 55 -4.10 -1.92 13.34
C VAL A 55 -4.64 -3.19 12.71
N ILE A 56 -3.85 -4.26 12.67
CA ILE A 56 -4.32 -5.58 12.25
C ILE A 56 -4.95 -6.26 13.47
N SER A 57 -6.20 -6.72 13.34
CA SER A 57 -6.92 -7.41 14.40
C SER A 57 -6.56 -8.91 14.42
N PRO A 58 -6.74 -9.61 15.56
CA PRO A 58 -6.50 -11.04 15.64
C PRO A 58 -7.29 -11.87 14.60
N LYS A 59 -8.48 -11.41 14.21
CA LYS A 59 -9.28 -12.06 13.16
C LYS A 59 -8.72 -11.88 11.76
N GLU A 60 -8.02 -10.78 11.52
CA GLU A 60 -7.30 -10.57 10.27
C GLU A 60 -6.02 -11.43 10.22
N GLU A 61 -5.49 -11.84 11.36
CA GLU A 61 -4.34 -12.76 11.46
C GLU A 61 -4.74 -14.23 11.38
N ASP A 62 -5.99 -14.56 11.73
CA ASP A 62 -6.55 -15.91 11.61
C ASP A 62 -6.84 -16.26 10.15
N ILE A 63 -5.83 -16.87 9.51
CA ILE A 63 -5.84 -17.26 8.10
C ILE A 63 -6.06 -18.77 7.88
N GLU A 64 -6.15 -19.56 8.96
CA GLU A 64 -6.28 -21.02 8.85
C GLU A 64 -7.67 -21.39 8.29
N GLY A 65 -7.69 -22.25 7.28
CA GLY A 65 -8.95 -22.69 6.63
C GLY A 65 -9.71 -21.60 5.85
N VAL A 66 -9.12 -20.42 5.67
CA VAL A 66 -9.74 -19.30 4.92
C VAL A 66 -9.57 -19.49 3.40
N ASP A 67 -10.63 -19.22 2.63
CA ASP A 67 -10.56 -19.23 1.17
C ASP A 67 -9.50 -18.25 0.65
N CYS A 68 -8.67 -18.68 -0.30
CA CYS A 68 -7.59 -17.85 -0.85
C CYS A 68 -8.07 -16.55 -1.53
N GLY A 69 -9.34 -16.46 -1.92
CA GLY A 69 -9.96 -15.23 -2.42
C GLY A 69 -10.25 -14.18 -1.34
N LEU A 70 -10.18 -14.58 -0.06
CA LEU A 70 -10.31 -13.73 1.13
C LEU A 70 -8.97 -13.53 1.85
N LEU A 71 -7.87 -13.98 1.26
CA LEU A 71 -6.52 -13.75 1.74
C LEU A 71 -5.84 -12.69 0.89
N ALA A 72 -5.22 -11.72 1.55
CA ALA A 72 -4.53 -10.62 0.92
C ALA A 72 -3.14 -10.43 1.55
N VAL A 73 -2.16 -10.09 0.72
CA VAL A 73 -0.80 -9.77 1.15
C VAL A 73 -0.63 -8.26 1.18
N ILE A 74 -0.12 -7.72 2.28
CA ILE A 74 0.28 -6.31 2.36
C ILE A 74 1.53 -6.11 1.51
N VAL A 75 1.42 -5.24 0.49
CA VAL A 75 2.49 -4.99 -0.49
C VAL A 75 3.01 -3.55 -0.46
N GLY A 76 2.32 -2.65 0.22
CA GLY A 76 2.69 -1.24 0.22
C GLY A 76 1.62 -0.32 0.76
N GLU A 77 1.70 0.94 0.36
CA GLU A 77 0.85 2.03 0.81
C GLU A 77 0.49 2.98 -0.33
N LEU A 78 -0.67 3.63 -0.21
CA LEU A 78 -1.10 4.71 -1.07
C LEU A 78 -0.86 6.04 -0.35
N LEU A 79 0.00 6.88 -0.94
CA LEU A 79 0.25 8.24 -0.51
C LEU A 79 -0.97 9.14 -0.79
N PRO A 80 -1.27 10.11 0.10
CA PRO A 80 -2.21 11.17 -0.19
C PRO A 80 -1.78 11.99 -1.41
N GLN A 81 -2.75 12.46 -2.20
CA GLN A 81 -2.46 13.22 -3.43
C GLN A 81 -1.62 14.49 -3.17
N ALA A 82 -1.88 15.19 -2.05
CA ALA A 82 -1.20 16.43 -1.70
C ALA A 82 0.29 16.25 -1.38
N GLU A 83 0.70 15.02 -1.07
CA GLU A 83 2.04 14.67 -0.59
C GLU A 83 2.91 14.07 -1.69
N VAL A 84 2.36 13.91 -2.89
CA VAL A 84 3.10 13.45 -4.05
C VAL A 84 3.78 14.67 -4.68
N PRO A 85 5.11 14.78 -4.59
CA PRO A 85 5.81 15.95 -5.08
C PRO A 85 5.81 16.02 -6.60
N ASN A 86 6.08 17.21 -7.15
CA ASN A 86 6.14 17.41 -8.59
C ASN A 86 7.37 16.70 -9.18
N HIS A 87 7.11 15.51 -9.70
CA HIS A 87 8.11 14.60 -10.22
C HIS A 87 8.97 15.07 -11.40
N LYS A 88 8.58 16.17 -12.03
CA LYS A 88 9.40 16.80 -13.08
C LYS A 88 10.73 17.30 -12.54
N GLU A 89 10.84 17.47 -11.23
CA GLU A 89 12.02 18.00 -10.55
C GLU A 89 13.02 16.90 -10.14
N PHE A 90 12.66 15.61 -10.29
CA PHE A 90 13.51 14.49 -9.88
C PHE A 90 14.05 13.69 -11.06
N SER A 91 15.32 13.34 -10.98
CA SER A 91 15.94 12.35 -11.85
C SER A 91 15.35 10.96 -11.59
N LYS A 92 15.14 10.18 -12.66
CA LYS A 92 14.81 8.76 -12.49
C LYS A 92 16.06 8.02 -12.00
N PRO A 93 15.96 7.22 -10.93
CA PRO A 93 17.07 6.41 -10.46
C PRO A 93 17.44 5.32 -11.46
N VAL A 94 18.68 4.86 -11.38
CA VAL A 94 19.21 3.80 -12.24
C VAL A 94 18.53 2.47 -11.86
N PRO A 95 17.99 1.71 -12.83
CA PRO A 95 17.33 0.45 -12.53
C PRO A 95 18.29 -0.60 -11.93
N LEU A 96 17.75 -1.49 -11.10
CA LEU A 96 18.40 -2.73 -10.62
C LEU A 96 19.59 -2.56 -9.66
N GLN A 97 19.80 -1.36 -9.10
CA GLN A 97 20.79 -1.13 -8.05
C GLN A 97 20.12 -1.16 -6.66
N SER A 98 20.87 -1.59 -5.64
CA SER A 98 20.46 -1.35 -4.25
C SER A 98 20.31 0.14 -3.99
N PHE A 99 19.36 0.50 -3.11
CA PHE A 99 19.17 1.90 -2.74
C PHE A 99 20.46 2.49 -2.17
N ASP A 100 20.86 3.61 -2.74
CA ASP A 100 22.03 4.40 -2.37
C ASP A 100 21.60 5.87 -2.27
N PRO A 101 21.57 6.45 -1.07
CA PRO A 101 21.09 7.83 -0.85
C PRO A 101 21.97 8.90 -1.52
N ALA A 102 23.19 8.56 -1.98
CA ALA A 102 24.04 9.50 -2.71
C ALA A 102 23.58 9.73 -4.16
N ILE A 103 22.90 8.76 -4.76
CA ILE A 103 22.50 8.79 -6.18
C ILE A 103 21.00 8.59 -6.40
N HIS A 104 20.29 8.05 -5.41
CA HIS A 104 18.85 7.90 -5.45
C HIS A 104 18.19 9.10 -4.81
N THR A 105 17.17 9.63 -5.48
CA THR A 105 16.33 10.68 -4.91
C THR A 105 15.56 10.12 -3.72
N PHE A 106 15.82 10.70 -2.55
CA PHE A 106 15.05 10.52 -1.33
C PHE A 106 13.99 11.61 -1.23
N VAL A 107 12.74 11.19 -1.06
CA VAL A 107 11.60 12.07 -0.93
C VAL A 107 11.10 11.99 0.50
N GLU A 108 11.21 13.09 1.25
CA GLU A 108 10.66 13.15 2.60
C GLU A 108 9.14 13.36 2.51
N THR A 109 8.38 12.37 2.97
CA THR A 109 6.93 12.50 3.17
C THR A 109 6.60 12.07 4.60
N ARG A 110 5.82 12.85 5.34
CA ARG A 110 5.34 12.43 6.68
C ARG A 110 3.82 12.23 6.80
N PRO A 111 3.10 11.67 5.81
CA PRO A 111 1.66 11.60 5.91
C PRO A 111 1.11 10.28 6.44
N GLN A 112 -0.16 10.33 6.83
CA GLN A 112 -0.99 9.14 6.98
C GLN A 112 -1.20 8.50 5.60
N THR A 113 -0.67 7.29 5.44
CA THR A 113 -0.80 6.50 4.22
C THR A 113 -1.79 5.35 4.45
N ARG A 114 -2.42 4.87 3.38
CA ARG A 114 -3.42 3.79 3.42
C ARG A 114 -2.83 2.50 2.88
N LEU A 115 -3.08 1.36 3.52
CA LEU A 115 -2.46 0.10 3.11
C LEU A 115 -2.97 -0.39 1.74
N VAL A 116 -2.03 -0.83 0.92
CA VAL A 116 -2.27 -1.49 -0.37
C VAL A 116 -1.97 -2.97 -0.23
N VAL A 117 -2.89 -3.80 -0.75
CA VAL A 117 -2.80 -5.26 -0.70
C VAL A 117 -2.96 -5.90 -2.07
N ALA A 118 -2.42 -7.09 -2.22
CA ALA A 118 -2.64 -7.99 -3.35
C ALA A 118 -3.42 -9.23 -2.89
N ILE A 119 -4.53 -9.55 -3.56
CA ILE A 119 -5.35 -10.73 -3.23
C ILE A 119 -4.76 -11.97 -3.91
N ILE A 120 -4.55 -13.04 -3.14
CA ILE A 120 -3.80 -14.23 -3.57
C ILE A 120 -4.42 -14.90 -4.80
N ARG A 121 -5.74 -15.09 -4.81
CA ARG A 121 -6.44 -15.84 -5.88
C ARG A 121 -6.69 -15.03 -7.15
N GLN A 122 -6.38 -13.73 -7.20
CA GLN A 122 -6.68 -12.93 -8.38
C GLN A 122 -5.61 -13.06 -9.48
N GLN A 123 -6.00 -13.69 -10.59
CA GLN A 123 -5.12 -13.96 -11.74
C GLN A 123 -4.50 -12.73 -12.41
N ARG A 124 -5.10 -11.54 -12.27
CA ARG A 124 -4.59 -10.30 -12.88
C ARG A 124 -3.79 -9.42 -11.91
N CYS A 125 -3.40 -9.95 -10.74
CA CYS A 125 -2.67 -9.22 -9.70
C CYS A 125 -3.13 -7.77 -9.55
N THR A 126 -4.44 -7.58 -9.35
CA THR A 126 -4.96 -6.22 -9.16
C THR A 126 -4.65 -5.79 -7.73
N LEU A 127 -4.04 -4.61 -7.59
CA LEU A 127 -3.79 -4.01 -6.27
C LEU A 127 -5.11 -3.51 -5.71
N HIS A 128 -5.30 -3.63 -4.40
CA HIS A 128 -6.48 -3.16 -3.69
C HIS A 128 -6.06 -2.23 -2.58
N LEU A 129 -6.91 -1.26 -2.28
CA LEU A 129 -6.79 -0.41 -1.12
C LEU A 129 -7.61 -1.03 0.01
N LEU A 130 -6.99 -1.21 1.18
CA LEU A 130 -7.74 -1.55 2.39
C LEU A 130 -8.51 -0.33 2.88
N HIS A 131 -9.72 -0.57 3.34
CA HIS A 131 -10.56 0.43 3.97
C HIS A 131 -11.64 -0.25 4.81
N SER A 132 -12.26 0.51 5.71
CA SER A 132 -13.48 0.12 6.42
C SER A 132 -13.37 -1.23 7.16
N LYS A 133 -13.22 -1.19 8.47
CA LYS A 133 -13.45 -2.38 9.30
C LYS A 133 -14.94 -2.57 9.51
N ARG A 134 -15.43 -3.76 9.19
CA ARG A 134 -16.81 -4.14 9.51
C ARG A 134 -16.95 -4.47 10.99
N ARG A 135 -18.20 -4.66 11.44
CA ARG A 135 -18.51 -5.02 12.84
C ARG A 135 -17.84 -6.33 13.29
N ASP A 136 -17.48 -7.19 12.34
CA ASP A 136 -16.76 -8.44 12.62
C ASP A 136 -15.26 -8.21 12.89
N GLY A 137 -14.72 -7.03 12.64
CA GLY A 137 -13.31 -6.66 12.83
C GLY A 137 -12.44 -6.82 11.58
N LEU A 138 -12.99 -7.29 10.46
CA LEU A 138 -12.26 -7.51 9.22
C LEU A 138 -12.32 -6.28 8.29
N CYS A 139 -11.22 -5.98 7.61
CA CYS A 139 -11.19 -4.93 6.59
C CYS A 139 -11.88 -5.36 5.28
N GLU A 140 -12.36 -4.38 4.55
CA GLU A 140 -12.77 -4.51 3.15
C GLU A 140 -11.63 -4.07 2.22
N ALA A 141 -11.60 -4.61 0.99
CA ALA A 141 -10.61 -4.27 0.00
C ALA A 141 -11.28 -3.86 -1.31
N THR A 142 -10.89 -2.72 -1.88
CA THR A 142 -11.40 -2.25 -3.17
C THR A 142 -10.26 -2.11 -4.18
N PRO A 143 -10.44 -2.56 -5.44
CA PRO A 143 -9.40 -2.44 -6.46
C PRO A 143 -8.96 -0.99 -6.63
N LEU A 144 -7.65 -0.76 -6.68
CA LEU A 144 -7.09 0.51 -7.11
C LEU A 144 -7.44 0.72 -8.60
N PRO A 145 -7.71 1.97 -9.02
CA PRO A 145 -7.78 2.27 -10.43
C PRO A 145 -6.40 1.99 -11.03
N GLY A 146 -6.36 1.41 -12.23
CA GLY A 146 -5.16 0.81 -12.81
C GLY A 146 -3.90 1.68 -12.72
N GLN A 147 -2.73 1.04 -12.77
CA GLN A 147 -1.41 1.64 -12.48
C GLN A 147 -1.24 3.09 -12.94
N GLN A 148 -1.57 3.45 -14.19
CA GLN A 148 -1.46 4.83 -14.68
C GLN A 148 -2.19 5.90 -13.83
N ALA A 149 -3.30 5.57 -13.18
CA ALA A 149 -4.06 6.50 -12.33
C ALA A 149 -3.47 6.65 -10.92
N CYS A 150 -2.67 5.68 -10.46
CA CYS A 150 -2.13 5.61 -9.09
C CYS A 150 -0.60 5.64 -9.04
N ASN A 151 0.04 5.73 -10.20
CA ASN A 151 1.40 5.29 -10.44
C ASN A 151 2.38 5.85 -9.40
N ASP A 152 2.36 7.14 -9.19
CA ASP A 152 3.31 7.80 -8.30
C ASP A 152 2.90 7.82 -6.82
N ARG A 153 1.69 7.35 -6.53
CA ARG A 153 1.13 7.33 -5.17
C ARG A 153 1.31 6.00 -4.47
N VAL A 154 1.42 4.91 -5.22
CA VAL A 154 1.63 3.59 -4.61
C VAL A 154 3.13 3.39 -4.38
N VAL A 155 3.47 3.19 -3.11
CA VAL A 155 4.82 2.88 -2.66
C VAL A 155 4.85 1.46 -2.07
N TYR A 156 5.87 0.70 -2.41
CA TYR A 156 6.03 -0.72 -2.08
C TYR A 156 7.20 -0.92 -1.11
N TYR A 157 7.14 -1.98 -0.29
CA TYR A 157 8.22 -2.36 0.64
C TYR A 157 8.36 -3.88 0.80
#